data_AF-A0A7U3F3Y5-F1
#
_entry.id   AF-A0A7U3F3Y5-F1
#
_cell.length_a   1.000
_cell.length_b   1.000
_cell.length_c   1.000
_cell.angle_alpha   90.00
_cell.angle_beta   90.00
_cell.angle_gamma   90.00
#
_symmetry.space_group_name_H-M   'P 1'
#
loop_
_entity.id
_entity.type
_entity.pdbx_description
1 polymer ?
#
loop_
_entity_poly.entity_id
_entity_poly.type
_entity_poly.pdbx_seq_one_letter_code
_entity_poly.pdbx_strand_id
1 'polypeptide(L)'
;MSQWVNICSIDDILPATGVCALLGQQQVAIFRPYHDDRVFAISNIDPFFNASVLSRGIIAEHDGALWVASPLKKQRFRLSDGLCMEDASHSIARFDARVKDGHVQLKA
;
A
#
# COMPACT_ATOMS: atom_id res chain seq x y z
N MET A 1 9.25 14.81 -15.52
CA MET A 1 7.78 14.83 -15.68
C MET A 1 7.25 13.69 -14.83
N SER A 2 6.36 13.93 -13.88
CA SER A 2 5.77 12.86 -13.06
C SER A 2 4.75 12.08 -13.89
N GLN A 3 5.18 10.93 -14.42
CA GLN A 3 4.32 10.06 -15.21
C GLN A 3 3.43 9.24 -14.28
N TRP A 4 2.11 9.34 -14.47
CA TRP A 4 1.15 8.49 -13.79
C TRP A 4 0.88 7.26 -14.64
N VAL A 5 0.92 6.08 -14.03
CA VAL A 5 0.71 4.78 -14.67
C VAL A 5 -0.62 4.22 -14.21
N ASN A 6 -1.50 3.86 -15.14
CA ASN A 6 -2.75 3.16 -14.85
C ASN A 6 -2.43 1.73 -14.40
N ILE A 7 -3.00 1.31 -13.26
CA ILE A 7 -2.80 -0.04 -12.71
C ILE A 7 -4.02 -0.92 -12.98
N CYS A 8 -5.18 -0.54 -12.44
CA CYS A 8 -6.43 -1.30 -12.53
C CYS A 8 -7.64 -0.38 -12.35
N SER A 9 -8.86 -0.93 -12.49
CA SER A 9 -10.07 -0.25 -12.03
C SER A 9 -10.09 -0.22 -10.50
N ILE A 10 -10.65 0.83 -9.90
CA ILE A 10 -10.86 0.84 -8.44
C ILE A 10 -11.80 -0.28 -8.00
N ASP A 11 -12.73 -0.69 -8.86
CA ASP A 11 -13.69 -1.76 -8.58
C ASP A 11 -13.06 -3.15 -8.55
N ASP A 12 -11.85 -3.31 -9.11
CA ASP A 12 -11.06 -4.54 -8.97
C ASP A 12 -10.45 -4.67 -7.56
N ILE A 13 -10.40 -3.57 -6.80
CA ILE A 13 -9.92 -3.53 -5.41
C ILE A 13 -11.13 -3.44 -4.49
N LEU A 14 -11.40 -4.55 -3.79
CA LEU A 14 -12.48 -4.59 -2.81
C LEU A 14 -12.20 -3.61 -1.66
N PRO A 15 -13.23 -2.94 -1.11
CA PRO A 15 -13.07 -2.11 0.08
C PRO A 15 -12.44 -2.87 1.25
N ALA A 16 -11.63 -2.17 2.05
CA ALA A 16 -10.85 -2.71 3.16
C ALA A 16 -9.84 -3.81 2.77
N THR A 17 -9.41 -3.87 1.51
CA THR A 17 -8.40 -4.85 1.05
C THR A 17 -7.16 -4.20 0.46
N GLY A 18 -6.11 -5.01 0.33
CA GLY A 18 -4.89 -4.68 -0.40
C GLY A 18 -4.70 -5.61 -1.60
N VAL A 19 -4.11 -5.09 -2.67
CA VAL A 19 -3.69 -5.86 -3.85
C VAL A 19 -2.25 -5.55 -4.20
N CYS A 20 -1.57 -6.48 -4.86
CA CYS A 20 -0.23 -6.26 -5.39
C CYS A 20 -0.32 -5.74 -6.82
N ALA A 21 0.50 -4.74 -7.13
CA ALA A 21 0.71 -4.18 -8.44
C ALA A 21 2.20 -4.13 -8.77
N LEU A 22 2.51 -4.05 -10.06
CA LEU A 22 3.87 -3.87 -10.56
C LEU A 22 4.00 -2.47 -11.17
N LEU A 23 4.90 -1.67 -10.60
CA LEU A 23 5.28 -0.35 -11.15
C LEU A 23 6.71 -0.46 -11.71
N GLY A 24 6.81 -0.68 -13.02
CA GLY A 24 8.09 -1.00 -13.65
C GLY A 24 8.61 -2.36 -13.14
N GLN A 25 9.65 -2.33 -12.30
CA GLN A 25 10.22 -3.52 -11.65
C GLN A 25 9.92 -3.56 -10.13
N GLN A 26 9.20 -2.58 -9.60
CA GLN A 26 8.91 -2.48 -8.17
C GLN A 26 7.55 -3.09 -7.85
N GLN A 27 7.49 -3.94 -6.82
CA GLN A 27 6.23 -4.46 -6.32
C GLN A 27 5.62 -3.48 -5.32
N VAL A 28 4.40 -3.05 -5.60
CA VAL A 28 3.67 -2.04 -4.84
C VAL A 28 2.38 -2.66 -4.30
N ALA A 29 2.16 -2.55 -3.00
CA ALA A 29 0.90 -2.91 -2.37
C ALA A 29 -0.02 -1.68 -2.38
N ILE A 30 -1.17 -1.80 -3.04
CA ILE A 30 -2.21 -0.78 -3.11
C ILE A 30 -3.31 -1.17 -2.13
N PHE A 31 -3.65 -0.27 -1.22
CA PHE A 31 -4.70 -0.46 -0.23
C PHE A 31 -5.87 0.49 -0.48
N ARG A 32 -7.08 -0.06 -0.47
CA ARG A 32 -8.34 0.70 -0.49
C ARG A 32 -9.01 0.53 0.87
N PRO A 33 -8.70 1.36 1.88
CA PRO A 33 -9.17 1.14 3.25
C PRO A 33 -10.69 1.32 3.42
N TYR A 34 -11.34 2.11 2.55
CA TYR A 34 -12.74 2.46 2.66
C TYR A 34 -13.50 2.19 1.35
N HIS A 35 -14.81 2.45 1.35
CA HIS A 35 -15.65 2.33 0.14
C HIS A 35 -15.49 3.50 -0.83
N ASP A 36 -14.81 4.57 -0.44
CA ASP A 36 -14.54 5.72 -1.30
C ASP A 36 -13.30 5.51 -2.19
N ASP A 37 -12.90 6.58 -2.88
CA ASP A 37 -11.81 6.61 -3.84
C ASP A 37 -10.42 6.83 -3.20
N ARG A 38 -10.33 6.79 -1.86
CA ARG A 38 -9.03 6.92 -1.18
C ARG A 38 -8.25 5.62 -1.30
N VAL A 39 -7.06 5.74 -1.88
CA VAL A 39 -6.10 4.64 -2.01
C VAL A 39 -4.75 5.06 -1.47
N PHE A 40 -4.04 4.09 -0.91
CA PHE A 40 -2.66 4.24 -0.44
C PHE A 40 -1.78 3.23 -1.15
N ALA A 41 -0.50 3.58 -1.36
CA ALA A 41 0.44 2.69 -1.99
C ALA A 41 1.78 2.72 -1.27
N ILE A 42 2.28 1.53 -0.94
CA ILE A 42 3.56 1.30 -0.27
C ILE A 42 4.27 0.11 -0.91
N SER A 43 5.54 -0.12 -0.62
CA SER A 43 6.24 -1.33 -1.06
C SER A 43 5.46 -2.59 -0.66
N ASN A 44 5.33 -3.56 -1.56
CA ASN A 44 4.75 -4.87 -1.22
C ASN A 44 5.75 -5.79 -0.48
N ILE A 45 7.04 -5.41 -0.47
CA ILE A 45 8.11 -6.20 0.14
C ILE A 45 8.21 -5.85 1.62
N ASP A 46 8.02 -6.85 2.47
CA ASP A 46 8.33 -6.78 3.90
C ASP A 46 9.86 -6.79 4.09
N PRO A 47 10.46 -5.74 4.67
CA PRO A 47 11.91 -5.61 4.80
C PRO A 47 12.51 -6.58 5.82
N PHE A 48 11.72 -7.15 6.74
CA PHE A 48 12.22 -8.10 7.74
C PHE A 48 12.42 -9.51 7.14
N PHE A 49 11.62 -9.86 6.14
CA PHE A 49 11.63 -11.20 5.52
C PHE A 49 11.98 -11.19 4.03
N ASN A 50 12.15 -10.01 3.43
CA ASN A 50 12.33 -9.82 1.99
C ASN A 50 11.26 -10.57 1.17
N ALA A 51 10.02 -10.55 1.66
CA ALA A 51 8.91 -11.30 1.11
C ALA A 51 7.81 -10.36 0.60
N SER A 52 7.24 -10.68 -0.55
CA SER A 52 6.23 -9.86 -1.24
C SER A 52 4.80 -10.12 -0.72
N VAL A 53 4.56 -9.80 0.54
CA VAL A 53 3.35 -10.25 1.27
C VAL A 53 2.50 -9.14 1.87
N LEU A 54 2.94 -7.88 1.84
CA LEU A 54 2.27 -6.81 2.59
C LEU A 54 0.85 -6.53 2.09
N SER A 55 0.58 -6.68 0.79
CA SER A 55 -0.78 -6.60 0.21
C SER A 55 -1.80 -7.55 0.86
N ARG A 56 -1.33 -8.63 1.51
CA ARG A 56 -2.18 -9.61 2.24
C ARG A 56 -2.29 -9.30 3.74
N GLY A 57 -1.76 -8.18 4.19
CA GLY A 57 -1.84 -7.73 5.57
C GLY A 57 -3.23 -7.22 5.94
N ILE A 58 -3.46 -7.07 7.24
CA ILE A 58 -4.72 -6.57 7.78
C ILE A 58 -4.60 -5.06 7.97
N ILE A 59 -5.55 -4.30 7.41
CA ILE A 59 -5.67 -2.87 7.67
C ILE A 59 -6.21 -2.67 9.09
N ALA A 60 -5.55 -1.82 9.86
CA ALA A 60 -5.95 -1.46 11.21
C ALA A 60 -5.79 0.05 11.42
N GLU A 61 -6.60 0.61 12.32
CA GLU A 61 -6.42 1.97 12.79
C GLU A 61 -5.68 1.96 14.13
N HIS A 62 -4.72 2.86 14.28
CA HIS A 62 -4.03 3.09 15.55
C HIS A 62 -3.59 4.55 15.63
N ASP A 63 -3.99 5.22 16.72
CA ASP A 63 -3.68 6.63 17.01
C ASP A 63 -4.08 7.59 15.85
N GLY A 64 -5.29 7.37 15.29
CA GLY A 64 -5.83 8.18 14.19
C GLY A 64 -5.13 7.97 12.83
N ALA A 65 -4.21 7.01 12.74
CA ALA A 65 -3.54 6.65 11.48
C ALA A 65 -3.92 5.23 11.03
N LEU A 66 -3.91 5.02 9.72
CA LEU A 66 -4.11 3.71 9.11
C LEU A 66 -2.80 2.96 8.94
N TRP A 67 -2.80 1.70 9.33
CA TRP A 67 -1.66 0.81 9.30
C TRP A 67 -2.03 -0.48 8.60
N VAL A 68 -1.05 -1.16 8.03
CA VAL A 68 -1.16 -2.57 7.63
C VAL A 68 -0.27 -3.41 8.53
N ALA A 69 -0.85 -4.43 9.16
CA ALA A 69 -0.11 -5.42 9.90
C ALA A 69 0.37 -6.54 8.96
N SER A 70 1.69 -6.74 8.88
CA SER A 70 2.32 -7.79 8.06
C SER A 70 1.77 -9.17 8.45
N PRO A 71 1.39 -10.03 7.48
CA PRO A 71 0.85 -11.35 7.79
C PRO A 71 1.87 -12.25 8.48
N LEU A 72 3.18 -12.02 8.30
CA LEU A 72 4.26 -12.88 8.81
C LEU A 72 4.51 -12.70 10.31
N LYS A 73 4.89 -11.49 10.74
CA LYS A 73 5.27 -11.21 12.14
C LYS A 73 4.58 -10.00 12.74
N LYS A 74 3.52 -9.51 12.10
CA LYS A 74 2.62 -8.46 12.62
C LYS A 74 3.27 -7.09 12.80
N GLN A 75 4.44 -6.83 12.22
CA GLN A 75 4.95 -5.46 12.11
C GLN A 75 3.95 -4.60 11.37
N ARG A 76 3.81 -3.35 11.81
CA ARG A 76 2.80 -2.42 11.33
C ARG A 76 3.47 -1.33 10.50
N PHE A 77 3.01 -1.18 9.28
CA PHE A 77 3.46 -0.14 8.37
C PHE A 77 2.35 0.87 8.14
N ARG A 78 2.61 2.14 8.38
CA ARG A 78 1.62 3.20 8.21
C ARG A 78 1.35 3.43 6.73
N LEU A 79 0.10 3.37 6.31
CA LEU A 79 -0.30 3.51 4.90
C LEU A 79 0.03 4.90 4.34
N SER A 80 0.07 5.92 5.20
CA SER A 80 0.29 7.31 4.79
C SER A 80 1.75 7.67 4.50
N ASP A 81 2.74 6.87 4.87
CA ASP A 81 4.16 7.20 4.61
C ASP A 81 5.11 6.01 4.64
N GLY A 82 4.62 4.80 4.94
CA GLY A 82 5.44 3.60 5.02
C GLY A 82 6.23 3.48 6.33
N LEU A 83 5.98 4.34 7.33
CA LEU A 83 6.64 4.25 8.63
C LEU A 83 6.37 2.89 9.28
N CYS A 84 7.43 2.20 9.69
CA CYS A 84 7.31 1.00 10.51
C CYS A 84 7.15 1.41 11.99
N MET A 85 6.11 0.89 12.63
CA MET A 85 5.78 1.26 14.02
C MET A 85 6.77 0.72 15.04
N GLU A 86 7.23 -0.52 14.82
CA GLU A 86 8.11 -1.22 15.75
C GLU A 86 9.57 -0.77 15.63
N ASP A 87 10.00 -0.41 14.41
CA ASP A 87 11.36 0.05 14.15
C ASP A 87 11.40 0.93 12.90
N ALA A 88 11.54 2.24 13.11
CA ALA A 88 11.57 3.23 12.04
C ALA A 88 12.71 3.02 11.02
N SER A 89 13.79 2.30 11.38
CA SER A 89 14.87 1.96 10.45
C SER A 89 14.45 0.96 9.36
N HIS A 90 13.35 0.24 9.59
CA HIS A 90 12.74 -0.69 8.64
C HIS A 90 11.51 -0.08 7.94
N SER A 91 11.41 1.24 7.87
CA SER A 91 10.34 1.91 7.10
C SER A 91 10.47 1.59 5.61
N ILE A 92 9.32 1.53 4.93
CA ILE A 92 9.23 1.15 3.52
C ILE A 92 8.88 2.34 2.64
N ALA A 93 9.16 2.20 1.34
CA ALA A 93 8.81 3.23 0.36
C ALA A 93 7.29 3.42 0.29
N ARG A 94 6.86 4.69 0.30
CA ARG A 94 5.52 5.12 -0.09
C ARG A 94 5.54 5.54 -1.56
N PHE A 95 4.46 5.23 -2.27
CA PHE A 95 4.22 5.69 -3.63
C PHE A 95 3.01 6.65 -3.64
N ASP A 96 3.07 7.66 -4.51
CA ASP A 96 1.91 8.51 -4.74
C ASP A 96 0.87 7.71 -5.53
N ALA A 97 -0.31 7.55 -4.95
CA ALA A 97 -1.45 6.89 -5.56
C ALA A 97 -2.64 7.85 -5.65
N ARG A 98 -3.44 7.70 -6.71
CA ARG A 98 -4.71 8.40 -6.85
C ARG A 98 -5.71 7.56 -7.64
N VAL A 99 -6.98 7.91 -7.53
CA VAL A 99 -8.02 7.44 -8.44
C VAL A 99 -8.34 8.56 -9.42
N LYS A 100 -8.33 8.26 -10.71
CA LYS A 100 -8.70 9.20 -11.77
C LYS A 100 -9.56 8.46 -12.79
N ASP A 101 -10.76 9.00 -13.06
CA ASP A 101 -11.70 8.43 -14.02
C ASP A 101 -12.01 6.94 -13.74
N GLY A 102 -12.16 6.58 -12.46
CA GLY A 102 -12.38 5.19 -12.01
C GLY A 102 -11.14 4.30 -11.99
N HIS A 103 -9.98 4.79 -12.43
CA HIS A 103 -8.74 4.03 -12.47
C HIS A 103 -7.77 4.40 -11.36
N VAL A 104 -7.20 3.38 -10.73
CA VAL A 104 -6.08 3.55 -9.79
C VAL A 104 -4.81 3.84 -10.59
N GLN A 105 -4.14 4.93 -10.23
CA GLN A 105 -2.89 5.36 -10.84
C GLN A 105 -1.78 5.46 -9.79
N LEU A 106 -0.59 5.03 -10.15
CA LEU A 106 0.63 5.23 -9.37
C LEU A 106 1.58 6.19 -10.10
N LYS A 107 2.30 7.02 -9.35
CA LYS A 107 3.33 7.89 -9.90
C LYS A 107 4.65 7.10 -10.04
N ALA A 108 5.18 7.05 -11.26
CA ALA A 108 6.51 6.51 -11.58
C ALA A 108 7.64 7.46 -11.20
#